data_AF-A0AB37VRC6-F1
#
_entry.id   AF-A0AB37VRC6-F1
#
_cell.length_a   1.000
_cell.length_b   1.000
_cell.length_c   1.000
_cell.angle_alpha   90.00
_cell.angle_beta   90.00
_cell.angle_gamma   90.00
#
_symmetry.space_group_name_H-M   'P 1'
#
loop_
_entity.id
_entity.type
_entity.pdbx_description
1 polymer ?
#
loop_
_entity_poly.entity_id
_entity_poly.type
_entity_poly.pdbx_seq_one_letter_code
_entity_poly.pdbx_strand_id
1 'polypeptide(L)'
;MNDEYKNDEDKMLFEEIENRCRLNFELRGKMSLIQQKRYLANKSEFTLGHVEKLISDWISSRSEFTKIKQPIKFDMKKLLLNKSEIGNRDQYIRAKGQEIIDSLGEMRSYNYLYVTHRADGMVITVGKSSSNDIFLDGDLFYQLNTNHLSGTENIILRTEYGNEIFAKYDEILKNYLDWAWIIPVESGDAKKLERLLGDELINKKVPILNYYSHRQ
;
A
#
# COMPACT_ATOMS: atom_id res chain seq x y z
N MET A 1 33.82 -37.86 -2.25
CA MET A 1 34.22 -36.45 -2.16
C MET A 1 33.35 -35.68 -3.14
N ASN A 2 32.41 -34.86 -2.64
CA ASN A 2 31.83 -33.66 -3.29
C ASN A 2 30.48 -33.22 -2.69
N ASP A 3 30.29 -33.32 -1.36
CA ASP A 3 29.10 -32.74 -0.69
C ASP A 3 29.41 -31.59 0.27
N GLU A 4 30.69 -31.31 0.57
CA GLU A 4 31.06 -30.23 1.51
C GLU A 4 31.15 -28.83 0.86
N TYR A 5 31.41 -28.72 -0.45
CA TYR A 5 31.62 -27.42 -1.12
C TYR A 5 30.33 -26.65 -1.47
N LYS A 6 29.16 -27.31 -1.52
CA LYS A 6 27.86 -26.63 -1.77
C LYS A 6 27.40 -25.79 -0.58
N ASN A 7 27.76 -26.21 0.64
CA ASN A 7 27.24 -25.62 1.86
C ASN A 7 27.84 -24.24 2.16
N ASP A 8 29.10 -24.01 1.77
CA ASP A 8 29.79 -22.74 1.98
C ASP A 8 29.40 -21.67 0.95
N GLU A 9 29.22 -22.05 -0.32
CA GLU A 9 28.72 -21.13 -1.36
C GLU A 9 27.26 -20.72 -1.09
N ASP A 10 26.40 -21.67 -0.74
CA ASP A 10 25.01 -21.38 -0.36
C ASP A 10 24.96 -20.48 0.87
N LYS A 11 25.80 -20.74 1.89
CA LYS A 11 25.89 -19.89 3.10
C LYS A 11 26.34 -18.46 2.79
N MET A 12 27.37 -18.29 1.95
CA MET A 12 27.82 -16.96 1.52
C MET A 12 26.73 -16.22 0.73
N LEU A 13 26.00 -16.93 -0.14
CA LEU A 13 24.87 -16.37 -0.88
C LEU A 13 23.73 -15.96 0.06
N PHE A 14 23.41 -16.76 1.06
CA PHE A 14 22.42 -16.41 2.09
C PHE A 14 22.84 -15.18 2.89
N GLU A 15 24.10 -15.11 3.33
CA GLU A 15 24.63 -13.94 4.05
C GLU A 15 24.63 -12.68 3.17
N GLU A 16 24.91 -12.80 1.87
CA GLU A 16 24.84 -11.68 0.93
C GLU A 16 23.38 -11.22 0.73
N ILE A 17 22.46 -12.15 0.51
CA ILE A 17 21.02 -11.87 0.37
C ILE A 17 20.49 -11.21 1.64
N GLU A 18 20.81 -11.75 2.82
CA GLU A 18 20.40 -11.21 4.11
C GLU A 18 20.94 -9.80 4.33
N ASN A 19 22.22 -9.56 4.05
CA ASN A 19 22.83 -8.24 4.15
C ASN A 19 22.20 -7.22 3.18
N ARG A 20 21.91 -7.62 1.94
CA ARG A 20 21.22 -6.76 0.97
C ARG A 20 19.79 -6.44 1.42
N CYS A 21 19.06 -7.44 1.92
CA CYS A 21 17.72 -7.26 2.47
C CYS A 21 17.75 -6.30 3.67
N ARG A 22 18.68 -6.49 4.61
CA ARG A 22 18.85 -5.62 5.79
C ARG A 22 19.15 -4.18 5.38
N LEU A 23 20.11 -3.98 4.49
CA LEU A 23 20.49 -2.66 4.00
C LEU A 23 19.30 -1.96 3.31
N ASN A 24 18.52 -2.69 2.53
CA ASN A 24 17.30 -2.17 1.90
C ASN A 24 16.26 -1.74 2.93
N PHE A 25 16.02 -2.52 3.98
CA PHE A 25 15.09 -2.15 5.06
C PHE A 25 15.57 -0.95 5.86
N GLU A 26 16.86 -0.88 6.21
CA GLU A 26 17.44 0.28 6.89
C GLU A 26 17.31 1.56 6.05
N LEU A 27 17.57 1.48 4.74
CA LEU A 27 17.40 2.60 3.82
C LEU A 27 15.93 3.04 3.72
N ARG A 28 14.99 2.09 3.62
CA ARG A 28 13.55 2.38 3.65
C ARG A 28 13.14 3.04 4.96
N GLY A 29 13.65 2.58 6.10
CA GLY A 29 13.42 3.18 7.41
C GLY A 29 13.93 4.61 7.52
N LYS A 30 15.18 4.86 7.10
CA LYS A 30 15.76 6.21 7.05
C LYS A 30 14.96 7.14 6.15
N MET A 31 14.54 6.66 4.97
CA MET A 31 13.73 7.46 4.06
C MET A 31 12.34 7.76 4.64
N SER A 32 11.68 6.79 5.25
CA SER A 32 10.41 6.97 5.96
C SER A 32 10.49 8.11 7.00
N LEU A 33 11.56 8.13 7.81
CA LEU A 33 11.81 9.21 8.78
C LEU A 33 12.01 10.57 8.10
N ILE A 34 12.72 10.63 6.97
CA ILE A 34 12.91 11.87 6.20
C ILE A 34 11.56 12.38 5.68
N GLN A 35 10.72 11.49 5.14
CA GLN A 35 9.42 11.84 4.58
C GLN A 35 8.45 12.29 5.67
N GLN A 36 8.48 11.65 6.84
CA GLN A 36 7.73 12.09 8.01
C GLN A 36 8.14 13.49 8.46
N LYS A 37 9.45 13.78 8.53
CA LYS A 37 9.93 15.14 8.86
C LYS A 37 9.48 16.18 7.84
N ARG A 38 9.55 15.85 6.54
CA ARG A 38 9.09 16.74 5.45
C ARG A 38 7.59 17.02 5.53
N TYR A 39 6.80 15.98 5.84
CA TYR A 39 5.37 16.12 6.05
C TYR A 39 5.06 17.03 7.23
N LEU A 40 5.69 16.80 8.39
CA LEU A 40 5.46 17.61 9.59
C LEU A 40 5.83 19.09 9.37
N ALA A 41 6.90 19.36 8.61
CA ALA A 41 7.32 20.72 8.29
C ALA A 41 6.33 21.49 7.39
N ASN A 42 5.54 20.78 6.58
CA ASN A 42 4.65 21.37 5.56
C ASN A 42 3.21 20.84 5.69
N LYS A 43 2.80 20.44 6.91
CA LYS A 43 1.56 19.68 7.14
C LYS A 43 0.31 20.39 6.63
N SER A 44 0.27 21.72 6.71
CA SER A 44 -0.84 22.54 6.22
C SER A 44 -1.04 22.47 4.71
N GLU A 45 0.00 22.12 3.95
CA GLU A 45 -0.05 22.04 2.50
C GLU A 45 -0.62 20.69 2.05
N PHE A 46 -0.34 19.60 2.76
CA PHE A 46 -0.67 18.25 2.33
C PHE A 46 -1.95 17.73 2.98
N THR A 47 -3.09 18.13 2.40
CA THR A 47 -4.42 17.62 2.75
C THR A 47 -4.87 16.52 1.78
N LEU A 48 -5.90 15.76 2.17
CA LEU A 48 -6.50 14.74 1.28
C LEU A 48 -6.95 15.34 -0.06
N GLY A 49 -7.60 16.51 -0.03
CA GLY A 49 -8.08 17.19 -1.23
C GLY A 49 -6.96 17.76 -2.10
N HIS A 50 -5.82 18.14 -1.51
CA HIS A 50 -4.65 18.52 -2.30
C HIS A 50 -4.11 17.33 -3.10
N VAL A 51 -3.95 16.16 -2.47
CA VAL A 51 -3.45 14.99 -3.20
C VAL A 51 -4.45 14.48 -4.24
N GLU A 52 -5.75 14.50 -3.92
CA GLU A 52 -6.81 14.24 -4.90
C GLU A 52 -6.66 15.12 -6.14
N LYS A 53 -6.50 16.44 -5.94
CA LYS A 53 -6.29 17.39 -7.03
C LYS A 53 -5.03 17.06 -7.84
N LEU A 54 -3.91 16.74 -7.20
CA LEU A 54 -2.67 16.37 -7.90
C LEU A 54 -2.84 15.10 -8.75
N ILE A 55 -3.58 14.11 -8.24
CA ILE A 55 -3.92 12.89 -8.99
C ILE A 55 -4.80 13.26 -10.19
N SER A 56 -5.87 14.03 -10.00
CA SER A 56 -6.76 14.47 -11.09
C SER A 56 -6.04 15.30 -12.15
N ASP A 57 -5.16 16.21 -11.75
CA ASP A 57 -4.34 17.03 -12.64
C ASP A 57 -3.38 16.14 -13.46
N TRP A 58 -2.75 15.15 -12.81
CA TRP A 58 -1.87 14.19 -13.48
C TRP A 58 -2.63 13.34 -14.51
N ILE A 59 -3.81 12.82 -14.18
CA ILE A 59 -4.67 12.08 -15.11
C ILE A 59 -5.03 12.97 -16.30
N SER A 60 -5.47 14.20 -16.04
CA SER A 60 -5.91 15.14 -17.08
C SER A 60 -4.76 15.54 -18.03
N SER A 61 -3.55 15.72 -17.50
CA SER A 61 -2.35 16.06 -18.29
C SER A 61 -1.89 14.93 -19.22
N ARG A 62 -2.42 13.72 -19.00
CA ARG A 62 -2.09 12.49 -19.72
C ARG A 62 -3.24 12.07 -20.62
N SER A 63 -3.90 13.02 -21.27
CA SER A 63 -5.08 12.81 -22.14
C SER A 63 -4.87 11.78 -23.27
N GLU A 64 -3.62 11.47 -23.61
CA GLU A 64 -3.23 10.38 -24.51
C GLU A 64 -3.47 8.96 -23.93
N PHE A 65 -3.61 8.85 -22.61
CA PHE A 65 -3.96 7.62 -21.90
C PHE A 65 -5.48 7.56 -21.66
N THR A 66 -6.25 7.20 -22.68
CA THR A 66 -7.69 6.83 -22.53
C THR A 66 -7.92 5.67 -21.54
N LYS A 67 -6.82 5.03 -21.14
CA LYS A 67 -6.70 3.86 -20.28
C LYS A 67 -6.77 4.17 -18.77
N ILE A 68 -6.72 5.43 -18.35
CA ILE A 68 -6.80 5.83 -16.94
C ILE A 68 -8.18 6.40 -16.66
N LYS A 69 -8.88 5.85 -15.67
CA LYS A 69 -10.23 6.31 -15.29
C LYS A 69 -10.17 7.25 -14.08
N GLN A 70 -11.31 7.86 -13.78
CA GLN A 70 -11.43 8.78 -12.64
C GLN A 70 -11.12 8.06 -11.32
N PRO A 71 -10.46 8.74 -10.36
CA PRO A 71 -10.19 8.17 -9.05
C PRO A 71 -11.47 7.86 -8.29
N ILE A 72 -11.51 6.69 -7.67
CA ILE A 72 -12.56 6.23 -6.77
C ILE A 72 -12.07 6.41 -5.34
N LYS A 73 -12.83 7.13 -4.52
CA LYS A 73 -12.54 7.28 -3.10
C LYS A 73 -12.89 5.99 -2.34
N PHE A 74 -11.98 5.54 -1.50
CA PHE A 74 -12.12 4.37 -0.64
C PHE A 74 -11.86 4.73 0.82
N ASP A 75 -12.78 4.36 1.71
CA ASP A 75 -12.67 4.54 3.16
C ASP A 75 -11.99 3.31 3.78
N MET A 76 -10.74 3.47 4.21
CA MET A 76 -9.95 2.38 4.78
C MET A 76 -10.51 1.91 6.12
N LYS A 77 -11.28 2.74 6.83
CA LYS A 77 -11.92 2.34 8.10
C LYS A 77 -13.00 1.29 7.89
N LYS A 78 -13.55 1.17 6.68
CA LYS A 78 -14.49 0.09 6.33
C LYS A 78 -13.83 -1.29 6.27
N LEU A 79 -12.50 -1.37 6.29
CA LEU A 79 -11.75 -2.62 6.42
C LEU A 79 -11.53 -3.04 7.88
N LEU A 80 -11.79 -2.15 8.85
CA LEU A 80 -11.54 -2.39 10.26
C LEU A 80 -12.72 -3.08 10.92
N LEU A 81 -12.73 -4.40 11.03
CA LEU A 81 -13.92 -5.06 11.56
C LEU A 81 -13.65 -6.22 12.53
N ASN A 82 -14.50 -6.25 13.56
CA ASN A 82 -14.75 -7.41 14.41
C ASN A 82 -15.59 -8.45 13.63
N LYS A 83 -15.59 -9.72 14.07
CA LYS A 83 -16.27 -10.83 13.35
C LYS A 83 -17.74 -10.55 12.97
N SER A 84 -18.46 -9.73 13.73
CA SER A 84 -19.87 -9.39 13.50
C SER A 84 -20.12 -8.48 12.29
N GLU A 85 -19.09 -7.83 11.75
CA GLU A 85 -19.27 -6.83 10.69
C GLU A 85 -18.63 -7.22 9.36
N ILE A 86 -18.07 -8.44 9.26
CA ILE A 86 -17.42 -8.96 8.04
C ILE A 86 -18.34 -8.84 6.81
N GLY A 87 -19.64 -9.13 6.95
CA GLY A 87 -20.59 -8.99 5.85
C GLY A 87 -20.68 -7.56 5.29
N ASN A 88 -20.56 -6.54 6.16
CA ASN A 88 -20.56 -5.13 5.74
C ASN A 88 -19.26 -4.76 5.02
N ARG A 89 -18.12 -5.35 5.42
CA ARG A 89 -16.83 -5.22 4.71
C ARG A 89 -16.96 -5.66 3.27
N ASP A 90 -17.45 -6.88 3.09
CA ASP A 90 -17.45 -7.55 1.80
C ASP A 90 -18.41 -6.86 0.85
N GLN A 91 -19.56 -6.39 1.36
CA GLN A 91 -20.47 -5.54 0.60
C GLN A 91 -19.81 -4.23 0.17
N TYR A 92 -19.06 -3.57 1.05
CA TYR A 92 -18.36 -2.33 0.72
C TYR A 92 -17.26 -2.54 -0.34
N ILE A 93 -16.43 -3.59 -0.18
CA ILE A 93 -15.40 -3.94 -1.17
C ILE A 93 -16.05 -4.28 -2.51
N ARG A 94 -17.13 -5.06 -2.53
CA ARG A 94 -17.86 -5.40 -3.77
C ARG A 94 -18.45 -4.17 -4.45
N ALA A 95 -19.03 -3.24 -3.70
CA ALA A 95 -19.54 -1.99 -4.25
C ALA A 95 -18.42 -1.19 -4.93
N LYS A 96 -17.25 -1.11 -4.28
CA LYS A 96 -16.07 -0.44 -4.85
C LYS A 96 -15.48 -1.20 -6.04
N GLY A 97 -15.51 -2.53 -6.02
CA GLY A 97 -15.19 -3.38 -7.17
C GLY A 97 -16.10 -3.13 -8.35
N GLN A 98 -17.41 -2.98 -8.11
CA GLN A 98 -18.36 -2.66 -9.17
C GLN A 98 -18.09 -1.28 -9.79
N GLU A 99 -17.75 -0.26 -9.00
CA GLU A 99 -17.35 1.05 -9.54
C GLU A 99 -16.13 0.96 -10.49
N ILE A 100 -15.16 0.08 -10.20
CA ILE A 100 -14.00 -0.17 -11.07
C ILE A 100 -14.46 -0.84 -12.37
N ILE A 101 -15.31 -1.86 -12.28
CA ILE A 101 -15.84 -2.59 -13.44
C ILE A 101 -16.65 -1.66 -14.34
N ASP A 102 -17.56 -0.88 -13.77
CA ASP A 102 -18.39 0.08 -14.50
C ASP A 102 -17.53 1.12 -15.23
N SER A 103 -16.36 1.48 -14.67
CA SER A 103 -15.42 2.43 -15.28
C SER A 103 -14.58 1.85 -16.43
N LEU A 104 -14.25 0.55 -16.37
CA LEU A 104 -13.36 -0.12 -17.32
C LEU A 104 -14.12 -0.92 -18.38
N GLY A 105 -15.37 -1.32 -18.12
CA GLY A 105 -16.08 -2.35 -18.87
C GLY A 105 -15.56 -3.75 -18.54
N GLU A 106 -16.10 -4.78 -19.22
CA GLU A 106 -15.68 -6.16 -19.01
C GLU A 106 -14.20 -6.36 -19.38
N MET A 107 -13.41 -6.81 -18.40
CA MET A 107 -11.98 -7.08 -18.55
C MET A 107 -11.65 -8.50 -18.08
N ARG A 108 -10.59 -9.09 -18.65
CA ARG A 108 -10.04 -10.36 -18.13
C ARG A 108 -9.44 -10.23 -16.73
N SER A 109 -8.92 -9.03 -16.41
CA SER A 109 -8.34 -8.68 -15.12
C SER A 109 -8.43 -7.17 -14.94
N TYR A 110 -8.92 -6.75 -13.78
CA TYR A 110 -9.08 -5.35 -13.40
C TYR A 110 -7.82 -4.88 -12.69
N ASN A 111 -7.10 -3.97 -13.33
CA ASN A 111 -5.91 -3.37 -12.76
C ASN A 111 -6.25 -1.99 -12.20
N TYR A 112 -5.63 -1.64 -11.08
CA TYR A 112 -5.80 -0.33 -10.48
C TYR A 112 -4.53 0.10 -9.76
N LEU A 113 -4.29 1.41 -9.79
CA LEU A 113 -3.32 2.04 -8.91
C LEU A 113 -4.04 2.43 -7.62
N TYR A 114 -3.28 2.62 -6.55
CA TYR A 114 -3.81 3.18 -5.33
C TYR A 114 -2.84 4.12 -4.63
N VAL A 115 -3.38 5.13 -3.98
CA VAL A 115 -2.64 6.04 -3.10
C VAL A 115 -3.32 6.02 -1.74
N THR A 116 -2.63 5.56 -0.69
CA THR A 116 -3.17 5.48 0.67
C THR A 116 -2.77 6.67 1.53
N HIS A 117 -3.65 7.04 2.46
CA HIS A 117 -3.53 8.25 3.27
C HIS A 117 -3.90 8.02 4.73
N ARG A 118 -3.25 8.79 5.60
CA ARG A 118 -3.71 9.07 6.96
C ARG A 118 -4.79 10.13 6.99
N ALA A 119 -5.56 10.21 8.08
CA ALA A 119 -6.55 11.26 8.34
C ALA A 119 -5.99 12.67 8.15
N ASP A 120 -4.73 12.87 8.51
CA ASP A 120 -4.07 14.17 8.45
C ASP A 120 -3.54 14.53 7.05
N GLY A 121 -3.76 13.68 6.04
CA GLY A 121 -3.41 13.93 4.65
C GLY A 121 -2.04 13.40 4.24
N MET A 122 -1.25 12.84 5.16
CA MET A 122 0.03 12.22 4.83
C MET A 122 -0.18 11.03 3.88
N VAL A 123 0.54 11.01 2.75
CA VAL A 123 0.57 9.86 1.84
C VAL A 123 1.43 8.76 2.44
N ILE A 124 0.91 7.54 2.47
CA ILE A 124 1.61 6.38 3.02
C ILE A 124 2.25 5.56 1.92
N THR A 125 1.48 5.16 0.92
CA THR A 125 1.94 4.24 -0.13
C THR A 125 1.30 4.63 -1.46
N VAL A 126 2.09 4.59 -2.54
CA VAL A 126 1.59 4.51 -3.92
C VAL A 126 1.85 3.10 -4.42
N GLY A 127 0.82 2.38 -4.83
CA GLY A 127 0.94 0.99 -5.26
C GLY A 127 0.07 0.68 -6.46
N LYS A 128 0.24 -0.54 -6.99
CA LYS A 128 -0.69 -1.16 -7.94
C LYS A 128 -1.23 -2.46 -7.37
N SER A 129 -2.42 -2.83 -7.81
CA SER A 129 -2.94 -4.18 -7.60
C SER A 129 -3.82 -4.59 -8.79
N SER A 130 -4.17 -5.86 -8.82
CA SER A 130 -4.97 -6.48 -9.87
C SER A 130 -5.90 -7.51 -9.26
N SER A 131 -7.15 -7.55 -9.72
CA SER A 131 -8.09 -8.61 -9.38
C SER A 131 -8.72 -9.21 -10.63
N ASN A 132 -9.05 -10.49 -10.58
CA ASN A 132 -9.81 -11.18 -11.62
C ASN A 132 -11.30 -11.29 -11.27
N ASP A 133 -11.72 -10.77 -10.11
CA ASP A 133 -13.09 -10.85 -9.61
C ASP A 133 -13.54 -9.49 -9.04
N ILE A 134 -14.86 -9.32 -8.88
CA ILE A 134 -15.54 -8.22 -8.19
C ILE A 134 -15.04 -8.10 -6.74
N PHE A 135 -14.67 -9.22 -6.13
CA PHE A 135 -13.82 -9.18 -4.95
C PHE A 135 -12.47 -8.65 -5.38
N LEU A 136 -12.24 -7.37 -5.10
CA LEU A 136 -10.92 -6.80 -5.22
C LEU A 136 -10.02 -7.51 -4.21
N ASP A 137 -9.27 -8.48 -4.70
CA ASP A 137 -8.20 -9.13 -3.95
C ASP A 137 -6.90 -8.33 -4.16
N GLY A 138 -6.05 -8.32 -3.15
CA GLY A 138 -4.74 -7.65 -3.17
C GLY A 138 -4.47 -6.67 -2.03
N ASP A 139 -3.22 -6.22 -1.97
CA ASP A 139 -2.57 -5.56 -0.82
C ASP A 139 -3.33 -4.37 -0.23
N LEU A 140 -4.14 -3.66 -1.03
CA LEU A 140 -4.96 -2.54 -0.55
C LEU A 140 -6.08 -2.98 0.41
N PHE A 141 -6.66 -4.15 0.21
CA PHE A 141 -7.85 -4.61 0.95
C PHE A 141 -7.53 -5.47 2.17
N TYR A 142 -6.23 -5.66 2.43
CA TYR A 142 -5.74 -6.28 3.65
C TYR A 142 -5.64 -5.24 4.76
N GLN A 143 -6.27 -5.56 5.90
CA GLN A 143 -6.18 -4.76 7.09
C GLN A 143 -4.74 -4.84 7.66
N LEU A 144 -4.15 -3.69 7.97
CA LEU A 144 -2.95 -3.62 8.78
C LEU A 144 -3.32 -3.98 10.23
N ASN A 145 -3.04 -5.20 10.64
CA ASN A 145 -3.28 -5.70 11.99
C ASN A 145 -2.29 -6.83 12.29
N THR A 146 -2.29 -7.33 13.52
CA THR A 146 -1.48 -8.50 13.91
C THR A 146 -2.29 -9.80 13.96
N ASN A 147 -3.52 -9.82 13.44
CA ASN A 147 -4.45 -10.94 13.58
C ASN A 147 -4.09 -12.15 12.70
N HIS A 148 -3.20 -11.98 11.72
CA HIS A 148 -2.71 -13.04 10.86
C HIS A 148 -1.61 -13.89 11.50
N LEU A 149 -1.09 -13.49 12.67
CA LEU A 149 -0.10 -14.26 13.41
C LEU A 149 -0.68 -15.59 13.90
N SER A 150 0.00 -16.68 13.56
CA SER A 150 -0.35 -18.02 14.00
C SER A 150 -0.16 -18.20 15.52
N GLY A 151 -0.77 -19.24 16.10
CA GLY A 151 -0.81 -19.45 17.56
C GLY A 151 0.57 -19.36 18.23
N THR A 152 1.60 -19.99 17.64
CA THR A 152 2.96 -19.95 18.17
C THR A 152 3.59 -18.56 18.06
N GLU A 153 3.47 -17.89 16.91
CA GLU A 153 4.01 -16.53 16.71
C GLU A 153 3.35 -15.53 17.67
N ASN A 154 2.04 -15.67 17.88
CA ASN A 154 1.27 -14.84 18.78
C ASN A 154 1.69 -15.03 20.25
N ILE A 155 1.91 -16.28 20.68
CA ILE A 155 2.42 -16.59 22.03
C ILE A 155 3.81 -16.02 22.23
N ILE A 156 4.74 -16.23 21.29
CA ILE A 156 6.12 -15.74 21.40
C ILE A 156 6.11 -14.22 21.54
N LEU A 157 5.48 -13.51 20.60
CA LEU A 157 5.48 -12.04 20.59
C LEU A 157 4.82 -11.44 21.85
N ARG A 158 3.74 -12.05 22.34
CA ARG A 158 3.09 -11.59 23.58
C ARG A 158 3.91 -11.88 24.82
N THR A 159 4.69 -12.96 24.82
CA THR A 159 5.56 -13.31 25.95
C THR A 159 6.78 -12.38 25.99
N GLU A 160 7.41 -12.13 24.85
CA GLU A 160 8.62 -11.30 24.75
C GLU A 160 8.33 -9.81 24.97
N TYR A 161 7.23 -9.29 24.41
CA TYR A 161 6.94 -7.85 24.42
C TYR A 161 5.78 -7.46 25.33
N GLY A 162 5.06 -8.43 25.90
CA GLY A 162 3.89 -8.17 26.74
C GLY A 162 2.62 -7.84 25.94
N ASN A 163 1.47 -8.18 26.53
CA ASN A 163 0.16 -8.00 25.91
C ASN A 163 -0.20 -6.54 25.64
N GLU A 164 0.22 -5.61 26.52
CA GLU A 164 -0.12 -4.19 26.43
C GLU A 164 0.57 -3.51 25.24
N ILE A 165 1.87 -3.76 25.07
CA ILE A 165 2.65 -3.23 23.94
C ILE A 165 2.10 -3.77 22.62
N PHE A 166 1.78 -5.06 22.58
CA PHE A 166 1.19 -5.68 21.40
C PHE A 166 -0.18 -5.09 21.04
N ALA A 167 -1.06 -4.90 22.04
CA ALA A 167 -2.36 -4.25 21.84
C ALA A 167 -2.21 -2.82 21.30
N LYS A 168 -1.23 -2.06 21.81
CA LYS A 168 -0.91 -0.72 21.32
C LYS A 168 -0.46 -0.72 19.86
N TYR A 169 0.38 -1.67 19.44
CA TYR A 169 0.78 -1.77 18.03
C TYR A 169 -0.40 -2.08 17.12
N ASP A 170 -1.24 -3.02 17.51
CA ASP A 170 -2.43 -3.38 16.73
C ASP A 170 -3.41 -2.20 16.62
N GLU A 171 -3.60 -1.43 17.70
CA GLU A 171 -4.40 -0.19 17.67
C GLU A 171 -3.81 0.85 16.71
N ILE A 172 -2.48 1.03 16.70
CA ILE A 172 -1.81 1.94 15.77
C ILE A 172 -2.04 1.49 14.32
N LEU A 173 -1.77 0.23 14.00
CA LEU A 173 -1.84 -0.30 12.64
C LEU A 173 -3.27 -0.21 12.09
N LYS A 174 -4.26 -0.60 12.89
CA LYS A 174 -5.68 -0.54 12.52
C LYS A 174 -6.11 0.88 12.19
N ASN A 175 -5.65 1.87 12.94
CA ASN A 175 -6.06 3.26 12.74
C ASN A 175 -5.08 4.06 11.88
N TYR A 176 -4.10 3.41 11.26
CA TYR A 176 -3.05 4.13 10.53
C TYR A 176 -3.49 4.63 9.16
N LEU A 177 -4.44 3.96 8.50
CA LEU A 177 -4.93 4.35 7.18
C LEU A 177 -6.40 4.75 7.27
N ASP A 178 -6.72 5.92 6.72
CA ASP A 178 -8.09 6.45 6.71
C ASP A 178 -8.70 6.41 5.30
N TRP A 179 -7.90 6.73 4.28
CA TRP A 179 -8.41 6.88 2.93
C TRP A 179 -7.48 6.24 1.91
N ALA A 180 -8.05 5.81 0.80
CA ALA A 180 -7.31 5.53 -0.42
C ALA A 180 -8.01 6.12 -1.64
N TRP A 181 -7.23 6.50 -2.64
CA TRP A 181 -7.69 6.78 -3.99
C TRP A 181 -7.37 5.58 -4.86
N ILE A 182 -8.39 4.93 -5.41
CA ILE A 182 -8.25 3.82 -6.36
C ILE A 182 -8.37 4.38 -7.77
N ILE A 183 -7.41 4.09 -8.63
CA ILE A 183 -7.37 4.64 -9.99
C ILE A 183 -7.42 3.46 -10.96
N PRO A 184 -8.57 3.17 -11.57
CA PRO A 184 -8.71 2.08 -12.53
C PRO A 184 -7.83 2.33 -13.76
N VAL A 185 -7.12 1.28 -14.20
CA VAL A 185 -6.24 1.32 -15.37
C VAL A 185 -6.42 0.07 -16.23
N GLU A 186 -6.31 0.23 -17.55
CA GLU A 186 -6.29 -0.93 -18.44
C GLU A 186 -5.00 -1.75 -18.30
N SER A 187 -5.13 -3.08 -18.41
CA SER A 187 -4.19 -4.11 -17.93
C SER A 187 -2.73 -4.01 -18.37
N GLY A 188 -2.42 -3.32 -19.47
CA GLY A 188 -1.08 -3.35 -20.09
C GLY A 188 -0.06 -2.41 -19.44
N ASP A 189 -0.49 -1.32 -18.80
CA ASP A 189 0.38 -0.20 -18.44
C ASP A 189 0.51 0.02 -16.92
N ALA A 190 -0.17 -0.77 -16.09
CA ALA A 190 -0.32 -0.53 -14.65
C ALA A 190 1.01 -0.31 -13.90
N LYS A 191 2.04 -1.16 -14.11
CA LYS A 191 3.35 -1.00 -13.46
C LYS A 191 4.09 0.27 -13.90
N LYS A 192 3.96 0.63 -15.18
CA LYS A 192 4.55 1.87 -15.71
C LYS A 192 3.82 3.09 -15.13
N LEU A 193 2.49 3.04 -15.07
CA LEU A 193 1.65 4.11 -14.56
C LEU A 193 1.82 4.30 -13.04
N GLU A 194 1.95 3.22 -12.27
CA GLU A 194 2.30 3.25 -10.84
C GLU A 194 3.58 4.05 -10.60
N ARG A 195 4.64 3.72 -11.35
CA ARG A 195 5.92 4.42 -11.24
C ARG A 195 5.79 5.90 -11.60
N LEU A 196 5.09 6.20 -12.69
CA LEU A 196 4.90 7.57 -13.17
C LEU A 196 4.06 8.42 -12.21
N LEU A 197 3.04 7.84 -11.58
CA LEU A 197 2.23 8.51 -10.57
C LEU A 197 3.06 8.80 -9.31
N GLY A 198 3.80 7.81 -8.79
CA GLY A 198 4.62 8.02 -7.61
C GLY A 198 5.75 9.02 -7.85
N ASP A 199 6.39 8.98 -9.02
CA ASP A 199 7.42 9.97 -9.38
C ASP A 199 6.83 11.38 -9.58
N GLU A 200 5.60 11.51 -10.12
CA GLU A 200 4.91 12.80 -10.20
C GLU A 200 4.67 13.40 -8.81
N LEU A 201 4.12 12.61 -7.88
CA LEU A 201 3.86 13.07 -6.51
C LEU A 201 5.16 13.51 -5.81
N ILE A 202 6.26 12.77 -6.01
CA ILE A 202 7.59 13.16 -5.50
C ILE A 202 8.07 14.48 -6.14
N ASN A 203 7.90 14.66 -7.44
CA ASN A 203 8.29 15.88 -8.14
C ASN A 203 7.51 17.09 -7.63
N LYS A 204 6.22 16.90 -7.30
CA LYS A 204 5.35 17.87 -6.63
C LYS A 204 5.62 18.01 -5.12
N LYS A 205 6.71 17.41 -4.62
CA LYS A 205 7.19 17.47 -3.23
C LYS A 205 6.23 16.86 -2.22
N VAL A 206 5.31 16.00 -2.64
CA VAL A 206 4.41 15.26 -1.75
C VAL A 206 5.24 14.26 -0.94
N PRO A 207 5.22 14.33 0.40
CA PRO A 207 5.89 13.34 1.23
C PRO A 207 5.14 12.01 1.21
N ILE A 208 5.85 10.92 0.91
CA ILE A 208 5.30 9.56 0.87
C ILE A 208 6.06 8.71 1.90
N LEU A 209 5.38 8.18 2.91
CA LEU A 209 6.03 7.42 3.99
C LEU A 209 6.84 6.24 3.42
N ASN A 210 6.19 5.38 2.63
CA ASN A 210 6.82 4.30 1.89
C ASN A 210 7.32 4.81 0.53
N TYR A 211 8.32 5.68 0.57
CA TYR A 211 8.85 6.40 -0.60
C TYR A 211 9.21 5.53 -1.82
N TYR A 212 9.57 4.25 -1.57
CA TYR A 212 9.99 3.32 -2.62
C TYR A 212 8.87 2.35 -3.04
N SER A 213 7.62 2.54 -2.57
CA SER A 213 6.53 1.60 -2.82
C SER A 213 6.32 1.33 -4.31
N HIS A 214 6.34 2.37 -5.14
CA HIS A 214 6.11 2.35 -6.59
C HIS A 214 7.38 2.09 -7.43
N ARG A 215 8.51 1.77 -6.79
CA ARG A 215 9.82 1.58 -7.44
C ARG A 215 10.32 0.14 -7.40
N GLN A 216 9.43 -0.81 -7.11
CA GLN A 216 9.72 -2.23 -6.98
C GLN A 216 9.42 -3.01 -8.27
#